data_AF-A0A2G9RWC6-F1
#
_entry.id   AF-A0A2G9RWC6-F1
#
_cell.length_a   1.000
_cell.length_b   1.000
_cell.length_c   1.000
_cell.angle_alpha   90.00
_cell.angle_beta   90.00
_cell.angle_gamma   90.00
#
_symmetry.space_group_name_H-M   'P 1'
#
loop_
_entity.id
_entity.type
_entity.pdbx_description
1 polymer ?
#
loop_
_entity_poly.entity_id
_entity_poly.type
_entity_poly.pdbx_seq_one_letter_code
_entity_poly.pdbx_strand_id
1 'polypeptide(L)'
;MFFSLEFSFINSSLKFVWFFRTIVEWAESRDRGYGKFQVAKMEDYTFNDLNIKIGFPYLYSHQGDCEHIVTITDIRLVHHDDCLERHLYPLHIRRHWLLSRKCYVCKLYIAKWVTKSDSFAPDDPCFFCDVCFKMLHYDSEGNKLGDFLAYAYVDPGTFN
;
A
#
# COMPACT_ATOMS: atom_id res chain seq x y z
N MET A 1 -3.16 -5.25 -13.09
CA MET A 1 -1.94 -4.67 -12.50
C MET A 1 -1.14 -4.11 -13.65
N PHE A 2 -0.67 -2.86 -13.59
CA PHE A 2 0.01 -2.23 -14.69
C PHE A 2 1.21 -1.41 -14.23
N PHE A 3 2.24 -1.33 -15.07
CA PHE A 3 3.45 -0.56 -14.85
C PHE A 3 3.78 0.30 -16.08
N SER A 4 4.02 1.60 -15.89
CA SER A 4 4.46 2.54 -16.92
C SER A 4 5.95 2.78 -16.80
N LEU A 5 6.71 2.39 -17.80
CA LEU A 5 8.15 2.59 -17.90
C LEU A 5 8.46 3.25 -19.24
N GLU A 6 9.05 4.44 -19.23
CA GLU A 6 9.63 5.08 -20.42
C GLU A 6 8.80 4.87 -21.69
N PHE A 7 7.65 5.54 -21.75
CA PHE A 7 6.73 5.46 -22.88
C PHE A 7 6.23 4.02 -23.15
N SER A 8 6.20 3.13 -22.17
CA SER A 8 5.66 1.77 -22.30
C SER A 8 4.70 1.45 -21.15
N PHE A 9 3.44 1.18 -21.46
CA PHE A 9 2.41 0.70 -20.54
C PHE A 9 2.39 -0.83 -20.56
N ILE A 10 2.62 -1.45 -19.41
CA ILE A 10 2.68 -2.90 -19.28
C ILE A 10 1.53 -3.34 -18.40
N ASN A 11 0.56 -4.12 -18.90
CA ASN A 11 -0.66 -4.50 -18.17
C ASN A 11 -0.82 -6.02 -17.99
N SER A 12 -1.19 -6.45 -16.80
CA SER A 12 -1.40 -7.84 -16.39
C SER A 12 -2.81 -8.39 -16.67
N SER A 13 -3.76 -7.57 -17.16
CA SER A 13 -5.12 -8.05 -17.43
C SER A 13 -5.81 -7.34 -18.58
N LEU A 14 -6.23 -8.11 -19.58
CA LEU A 14 -6.95 -7.66 -20.77
C LEU A 14 -8.28 -6.94 -20.47
N LYS A 15 -8.82 -7.04 -19.25
CA LYS A 15 -10.11 -6.43 -18.89
C LYS A 15 -10.09 -4.91 -18.78
N PHE A 16 -8.91 -4.28 -18.62
CA PHE A 16 -8.78 -2.84 -18.37
C PHE A 16 -8.11 -2.05 -19.51
N VAL A 17 -8.07 -2.62 -20.72
CA VAL A 17 -7.44 -1.99 -21.90
C VAL A 17 -8.04 -0.61 -22.23
N TRP A 18 -9.32 -0.39 -21.96
CA TRP A 18 -10.01 0.88 -22.23
C TRP A 18 -9.47 2.06 -21.42
N PHE A 19 -9.09 1.85 -20.16
CA PHE A 19 -8.54 2.90 -19.30
C PHE A 19 -7.21 3.43 -19.84
N PHE A 20 -6.37 2.54 -20.36
CA PHE A 20 -5.10 2.91 -20.98
C PHE A 20 -5.28 3.69 -22.27
N ARG A 21 -6.34 3.41 -23.03
CA ARG A 21 -6.58 4.08 -24.30
C ARG A 21 -6.76 5.57 -24.12
N THR A 22 -7.50 5.99 -23.10
CA THR A 22 -7.67 7.42 -22.76
C THR A 22 -6.35 8.07 -22.36
N ILE A 23 -5.48 7.37 -21.62
CA ILE A 23 -4.18 7.92 -21.21
C ILE A 23 -3.24 8.04 -22.41
N VAL A 24 -3.17 7.02 -23.27
CA VAL A 24 -2.37 7.04 -24.50
C VAL A 24 -2.88 8.12 -25.45
N GLU A 25 -4.19 8.17 -25.71
CA GLU A 25 -4.82 9.20 -26.54
C GLU A 25 -4.58 10.60 -25.96
N TRP A 26 -4.72 10.77 -24.63
CA TRP A 26 -4.41 12.03 -23.96
C TRP A 26 -2.94 12.41 -24.17
N ALA A 27 -2.02 11.48 -24.00
CA ALA A 27 -0.60 11.75 -24.09
C ALA A 27 -0.16 12.08 -25.53
N GLU A 28 -0.75 11.40 -26.52
CA GLU A 28 -0.50 11.62 -27.96
C GLU A 28 -1.28 12.82 -28.54
N SER A 29 -2.35 13.29 -27.89
CA SER A 29 -3.18 14.40 -28.40
C SER A 29 -2.45 15.74 -28.59
N ARG A 30 -1.29 15.92 -27.95
CA ARG A 30 -0.45 17.12 -28.08
C ARG A 30 1.01 16.71 -28.04
N ASP A 31 1.83 17.41 -28.80
CA ASP A 31 3.28 17.29 -28.66
C ASP A 31 3.71 17.87 -27.31
N ARG A 32 4.02 16.97 -26.38
CA ARG A 32 4.49 17.28 -25.02
C ARG A 32 5.98 16.95 -24.85
N GLY A 33 6.68 16.62 -25.93
CA GLY A 33 8.06 16.10 -25.87
C GLY A 33 8.17 14.67 -25.34
N TYR A 34 7.05 13.96 -25.24
CA TYR A 34 6.99 12.55 -24.88
C TYR A 34 7.06 11.68 -26.16
N GLY A 35 7.83 10.58 -26.12
CA GLY A 35 7.81 9.58 -27.18
C GLY A 35 6.46 8.86 -27.29
N LYS A 36 6.25 8.11 -28.38
CA LYS A 36 5.03 7.31 -28.55
C LYS A 36 4.94 6.24 -27.48
N PHE A 37 3.77 6.17 -26.85
CA PHE A 37 3.52 5.18 -25.82
C PHE A 37 3.25 3.80 -26.45
N GLN A 38 3.99 2.79 -26.02
CA GLN A 38 3.79 1.39 -26.35
C GLN A 38 2.90 0.74 -25.30
N VAL A 39 2.05 -0.20 -25.68
CA VAL A 39 1.25 -0.99 -24.74
C VAL A 39 1.62 -2.45 -24.90
N ALA A 40 2.02 -3.09 -23.81
CA ALA A 40 2.42 -4.48 -23.76
C ALA A 40 1.74 -5.20 -22.58
N LYS A 41 1.79 -6.52 -22.59
CA LYS A 41 1.30 -7.32 -21.46
C LYS A 41 2.42 -7.56 -20.44
N MET A 42 2.06 -7.50 -19.17
CA MET A 42 2.99 -7.72 -18.06
C MET A 42 3.46 -9.17 -17.94
N GLU A 43 2.60 -10.11 -18.27
CA GLU A 43 2.93 -11.54 -18.27
C GLU A 43 3.97 -11.92 -19.33
N ASP A 44 4.13 -11.09 -20.38
CA ASP A 44 5.05 -11.35 -21.49
C ASP A 44 6.39 -10.60 -21.35
N TYR A 45 6.58 -9.81 -20.28
CA TYR A 45 7.76 -8.94 -20.09
C TYR A 45 8.45 -9.21 -18.75
N THR A 46 9.78 -9.16 -18.77
CA THR A 46 10.63 -9.20 -17.58
C THR A 46 11.33 -7.86 -17.36
N PHE A 47 11.94 -7.65 -16.18
CA PHE A 47 12.76 -6.45 -15.94
C PHE A 47 13.91 -6.26 -16.94
N ASN A 48 14.40 -7.33 -17.57
CA ASN A 48 15.47 -7.25 -18.57
C ASN A 48 14.99 -6.67 -19.90
N ASP A 49 13.69 -6.70 -20.16
CA ASP A 49 13.08 -6.20 -21.40
C ASP A 49 12.76 -4.69 -21.30
N LEU A 50 13.07 -4.07 -20.16
CA LEU A 50 12.67 -2.71 -19.81
C LEU A 50 13.83 -1.74 -19.95
N ASN A 51 13.58 -0.62 -20.62
CA ASN A 51 14.48 0.53 -20.58
C ASN A 51 14.21 1.33 -19.30
N ILE A 52 15.16 1.25 -18.37
CA ILE A 52 15.04 1.84 -17.04
C ILE A 52 16.00 3.03 -16.92
N LYS A 53 15.47 4.14 -16.40
CA LYS A 53 16.21 5.33 -15.97
C LYS A 53 16.22 5.38 -14.46
N ILE A 54 17.42 5.45 -13.91
CA ILE A 54 17.63 5.62 -12.48
C ILE A 54 17.11 7.00 -12.04
N GLY A 55 16.39 7.03 -10.92
CA GLY A 55 15.84 8.26 -10.34
C GLY A 55 14.61 8.81 -11.07
N PHE A 56 14.13 8.15 -12.12
CA PHE A 56 12.94 8.57 -12.86
C PHE A 56 11.66 8.01 -12.20
N PRO A 57 10.62 8.84 -11.97
CA PRO A 57 9.36 8.39 -11.40
C PRO A 57 8.49 7.68 -12.43
N TYR A 58 8.11 6.45 -12.13
CA TYR A 58 7.27 5.59 -12.95
C TYR A 58 5.89 5.41 -12.32
N LEU A 59 4.84 5.38 -13.14
CA LEU A 59 3.48 5.15 -12.65
C LEU A 59 3.18 3.65 -12.65
N TYR A 60 2.91 3.10 -11.48
CA TYR A 60 2.37 1.76 -11.30
C TYR A 60 0.91 1.87 -10.87
N SER A 61 -0.02 1.25 -11.59
CA SER A 61 -1.42 1.19 -11.15
C SER A 61 -1.92 -0.24 -11.00
N HIS A 62 -2.36 -0.56 -9.78
CA HIS A 62 -2.96 -1.83 -9.43
C HIS A 62 -4.47 -1.75 -9.73
N GLN A 63 -4.96 -2.73 -10.50
CA GLN A 63 -6.39 -2.93 -10.86
C GLN A 63 -7.20 -1.70 -11.33
N GLY A 64 -6.54 -0.60 -11.71
CA GLY A 64 -7.18 0.63 -12.18
C GLY A 64 -7.73 1.53 -11.08
N ASP A 65 -7.59 1.14 -9.81
CA ASP A 65 -8.13 1.84 -8.64
C ASP A 65 -7.07 2.30 -7.64
N CYS A 66 -5.83 1.85 -7.77
CA CYS A 66 -4.73 2.25 -6.91
C CYS A 66 -3.51 2.66 -7.72
N GLU A 67 -3.10 3.92 -7.60
CA GLU A 67 -1.96 4.51 -8.31
C GLU A 67 -0.79 4.74 -7.37
N HIS A 68 0.39 4.29 -7.76
CA HIS A 68 1.63 4.41 -7.00
C HIS A 68 2.75 4.91 -7.91
N ILE A 69 3.55 5.82 -7.39
CA ILE A 69 4.80 6.22 -8.03
C ILE A 69 5.89 5.27 -7.56
N VAL A 70 6.60 4.65 -8.51
CA VAL A 70 7.72 3.75 -8.28
C VAL A 70 8.95 4.38 -8.90
N THR A 71 10.05 4.42 -8.16
CA THR A 71 11.32 4.93 -8.67
C THR A 71 12.38 3.87 -8.48
N ILE A 72 13.15 3.60 -9.53
CA ILE A 72 14.32 2.72 -9.43
C ILE A 72 15.48 3.60 -9.00
N THR A 73 15.93 3.43 -7.76
CA THR A 73 16.95 4.28 -7.15
C THR A 73 18.36 3.83 -7.49
N ASP A 74 18.57 2.52 -7.61
CA ASP A 74 19.89 1.92 -7.76
C ASP A 74 19.81 0.61 -8.55
N ILE A 75 20.85 0.33 -9.33
CA ILE A 75 21.10 -0.97 -9.97
C ILE A 75 22.53 -1.38 -9.65
N ARG A 76 22.73 -2.63 -9.24
CA ARG A 76 24.06 -3.18 -8.95
C ARG A 76 24.23 -4.56 -9.56
N LEU A 77 25.48 -4.93 -9.82
CA LEU A 77 25.83 -6.28 -10.21
C LEU A 77 25.62 -7.25 -9.04
N VAL A 78 25.36 -8.51 -9.38
CA VAL A 78 25.21 -9.60 -8.40
C VAL A 78 26.51 -9.77 -7.63
N HIS A 79 26.41 -9.77 -6.30
CA HIS A 79 27.49 -10.00 -5.36
C HIS A 79 27.45 -11.43 -4.85
N HIS A 80 28.59 -11.96 -4.36
CA HIS A 80 28.66 -13.32 -3.85
C HIS A 80 27.78 -13.56 -2.60
N ASP A 81 27.47 -12.49 -1.86
CA ASP A 81 26.57 -12.53 -0.69
C ASP A 81 25.08 -12.48 -1.07
N ASP A 82 24.75 -12.31 -2.35
CA ASP A 82 23.35 -12.29 -2.79
C ASP A 82 22.78 -13.70 -2.92
N CYS A 83 21.45 -13.79 -2.93
CA CYS A 83 20.78 -14.99 -3.38
C CYS A 83 21.14 -15.26 -4.85
N LEU A 84 21.89 -16.32 -5.12
CA LEU A 84 22.26 -16.69 -6.49
C LEU A 84 21.15 -17.46 -7.21
N GLU A 85 20.16 -17.95 -6.46
CA GLU A 85 19.02 -18.72 -6.99
C GLU A 85 17.96 -17.78 -7.58
N ARG A 86 17.93 -17.68 -8.91
CA ARG A 86 17.03 -16.76 -9.64
C ARG A 86 15.54 -16.98 -9.34
N HIS A 87 15.13 -18.22 -9.08
CA HIS A 87 13.72 -18.55 -8.85
C HIS A 87 13.19 -18.08 -7.49
N LEU A 88 14.08 -17.65 -6.58
CA LEU A 88 13.70 -17.06 -5.29
C LEU A 88 13.42 -15.55 -5.41
N TYR A 89 13.74 -14.93 -6.55
CA TYR A 89 13.35 -13.54 -6.82
C TYR A 89 11.89 -13.42 -7.27
N PRO A 90 11.21 -12.29 -6.99
CA PRO A 90 11.72 -11.10 -6.28
C PRO A 90 11.90 -11.33 -4.77
N LEU A 91 13.04 -10.89 -4.23
CA LEU A 91 13.34 -11.00 -2.80
C LEU A 91 12.75 -9.84 -2.00
N HIS A 92 12.17 -10.16 -0.85
CA HIS A 92 11.74 -9.16 0.10
C HIS A 92 12.92 -8.77 1.01
N ILE A 93 13.66 -7.73 0.64
CA ILE A 93 14.90 -7.33 1.34
C ILE A 93 14.60 -6.54 2.62
N ARG A 94 13.51 -5.76 2.63
CA ARG A 94 13.15 -4.90 3.76
C ARG A 94 11.64 -4.80 3.89
N ARG A 95 11.12 -5.14 5.08
CA ARG A 95 9.77 -4.78 5.50
C ARG A 95 9.81 -3.45 6.24
N HIS A 96 8.83 -2.60 5.99
CA HIS A 96 8.63 -1.44 6.86
C HIS A 96 8.17 -1.94 8.22
N TRP A 97 8.90 -1.60 9.29
CA TRP A 97 8.46 -1.87 10.65
C TRP A 97 7.26 -0.97 10.95
N LEU A 98 6.06 -1.54 10.90
CA LEU A 98 4.86 -0.87 11.35
C LEU A 98 4.83 -0.98 12.88
N LEU A 99 4.95 0.14 13.58
CA LEU A 99 4.80 0.14 15.03
C LEU A 99 3.35 -0.15 15.37
N SER A 100 3.12 -1.25 16.08
CA SER A 100 1.78 -1.57 16.55
C SER A 100 1.28 -0.54 17.56
N ARG A 101 0.03 -0.12 17.41
CA ARG A 101 -0.65 0.80 18.31
C ARG A 101 -1.14 0.02 19.53
N LYS A 102 -0.52 0.23 20.67
CA LYS A 102 -0.95 -0.37 21.94
C LYS A 102 -2.13 0.39 22.55
N CYS A 103 -2.93 -0.32 23.34
CA CYS A 103 -4.01 0.24 24.14
C CYS A 103 -3.50 1.38 25.02
N TYR A 104 -4.25 2.47 25.07
CA TYR A 104 -3.89 3.65 25.85
C TYR A 104 -3.87 3.36 27.36
N VAL A 105 -4.81 2.57 27.86
CA VAL A 105 -4.98 2.32 29.30
C VAL A 105 -3.89 1.39 29.82
N CYS A 106 -3.82 0.16 29.30
CA CYS A 106 -2.90 -0.83 29.84
C CYS A 106 -1.48 -0.72 29.25
N LYS A 107 -1.30 -0.14 28.06
CA LYS A 107 -0.03 -0.13 27.29
C LYS A 107 0.57 -1.52 27.03
N LEU A 108 -0.16 -2.61 27.31
CA LEU A 108 0.29 -3.99 27.17
C LEU A 108 -0.19 -4.61 25.86
N TYR A 109 -1.50 -4.57 25.62
CA TYR A 109 -2.12 -5.22 24.46
C TYR A 109 -2.26 -4.27 23.28
N ILE A 110 -2.23 -4.84 22.07
CA ILE A 110 -2.52 -4.12 20.82
C ILE A 110 -3.97 -3.62 20.85
N ALA A 111 -4.19 -2.41 20.37
CA ALA A 111 -5.51 -1.83 20.28
C ALA A 111 -6.37 -2.59 19.26
N LYS A 112 -7.65 -2.70 19.57
CA LYS A 112 -8.68 -3.30 18.71
C LYS A 112 -9.89 -2.39 18.52
N TRP A 113 -9.97 -1.34 19.32
CA TRP A 113 -11.03 -0.34 19.28
C TRP A 113 -10.41 1.05 19.22
N VAL A 114 -11.04 1.91 18.44
CA VAL A 114 -10.80 3.35 18.47
C VAL A 114 -12.12 4.05 18.80
N THR A 115 -12.10 4.93 19.79
CA THR A 115 -13.26 5.74 20.16
C THR A 115 -13.11 7.17 19.65
N LYS A 116 -14.25 7.81 19.38
CA LYS A 116 -14.36 9.24 19.08
C LYS A 116 -15.44 9.90 19.91
N SER A 117 -15.23 11.19 20.23
CA SER A 117 -16.16 11.99 21.03
C SER A 117 -16.52 11.30 22.35
N ASP A 118 -15.49 10.76 23.00
CA ASP A 118 -15.59 9.90 24.16
C ASP A 118 -15.15 10.66 25.41
N SER A 119 -16.10 10.96 26.29
CA SER A 119 -15.85 11.73 27.51
C SER A 119 -15.07 10.96 28.58
N PHE A 120 -15.00 9.63 28.47
CA PHE A 120 -14.22 8.79 29.38
C PHE A 120 -12.78 8.63 28.91
N ALA A 121 -12.51 8.89 27.62
CA ALA A 121 -11.18 8.82 27.06
C ALA A 121 -10.35 10.08 27.37
N PRO A 122 -9.04 9.91 27.59
CA PRO A 122 -8.12 11.04 27.81
C PRO A 122 -7.72 11.77 26.52
N ASP A 123 -7.90 11.15 25.35
CA ASP A 123 -7.60 11.72 24.02
C ASP A 123 -8.78 11.47 23.06
N ASP A 124 -8.88 12.24 21.98
CA ASP A 124 -9.88 12.03 20.91
C ASP A 124 -9.19 12.09 19.53
N PRO A 125 -9.04 10.98 18.78
CA PRO A 125 -9.50 9.62 19.10
C PRO A 125 -8.58 8.87 20.09
N CYS A 126 -9.14 7.96 20.88
CA CYS A 126 -8.39 7.08 21.79
C CYS A 126 -8.45 5.61 21.39
N PHE A 127 -7.41 4.83 21.74
CA PHE A 127 -7.24 3.45 21.31
C PHE A 127 -7.25 2.48 22.49
N PHE A 128 -8.05 1.42 22.41
CA PHE A 128 -8.23 0.46 23.49
C PHE A 128 -8.09 -0.99 23.01
N CYS A 129 -7.58 -1.88 23.86
CA CYS A 129 -7.77 -3.31 23.66
C CYS A 129 -9.20 -3.71 24.06
N ASP A 130 -9.64 -4.92 23.71
CA ASP A 130 -11.00 -5.40 24.00
C ASP A 130 -11.38 -5.28 25.48
N VAL A 131 -10.45 -5.63 26.38
CA VAL A 131 -10.70 -5.66 27.82
C VAL A 131 -10.89 -4.25 28.37
N CYS A 132 -9.92 -3.36 28.11
CA CYS A 132 -10.01 -1.98 28.60
C CYS A 132 -11.17 -1.21 27.96
N PHE A 133 -11.50 -1.50 26.69
CA PHE A 133 -12.66 -0.91 26.04
C PHE A 133 -13.95 -1.30 26.77
N LYS A 134 -14.18 -2.59 27.01
CA LYS A 134 -15.39 -3.05 27.71
C LYS A 134 -15.47 -2.52 29.14
N MET A 135 -14.36 -2.57 29.88
CA MET A 135 -14.32 -2.12 31.28
C MET A 135 -14.61 -0.63 31.46
N LEU A 136 -14.18 0.21 30.51
CA LEU A 136 -14.36 1.66 30.62
C LEU A 136 -15.75 2.10 30.14
N HIS A 137 -16.31 1.40 29.15
CA HIS A 137 -17.47 1.88 28.40
C HIS A 137 -18.77 1.10 28.65
N TYR A 138 -18.70 -0.06 29.28
CA TYR A 138 -19.84 -0.92 29.54
C TYR A 138 -19.86 -1.39 31.00
N ASP A 139 -21.06 -1.53 31.55
CA ASP A 139 -21.25 -2.17 32.85
C ASP A 139 -21.16 -3.71 32.75
N SER A 140 -21.30 -4.38 33.89
CA SER A 140 -21.29 -5.85 33.96
C SER A 140 -22.45 -6.53 33.22
N GLU A 141 -23.53 -5.80 32.93
CA GLU A 141 -24.70 -6.29 32.20
C GLU A 141 -24.58 -6.03 30.69
N GLY A 142 -23.56 -5.28 30.26
CA GLY A 142 -23.32 -4.92 28.86
C GLY A 142 -24.05 -3.65 28.42
N ASN A 143 -24.58 -2.85 29.35
CA ASN A 143 -25.14 -1.54 29.03
C ASN A 143 -24.04 -0.51 28.86
N LYS A 144 -24.23 0.40 27.90
CA LYS A 144 -23.28 1.46 27.58
C LYS A 144 -23.32 2.54 28.67
N LEU A 145 -22.15 2.91 29.20
CA LEU A 145 -22.02 3.86 30.32
C LEU A 145 -21.99 5.34 29.90
N GLY A 146 -21.98 5.64 28.60
CA GLY A 146 -22.08 7.02 28.09
C GLY A 146 -22.08 7.10 26.57
N ASP A 147 -22.07 8.32 26.04
CA ASP A 147 -22.11 8.57 24.61
C ASP A 147 -20.71 8.67 24.01
N PHE A 148 -20.45 7.82 23.03
CA PHE A 148 -19.21 7.77 22.25
C PHE A 148 -19.45 7.02 20.94
N LEU A 149 -18.61 7.26 19.95
CA LEU A 149 -18.53 6.47 18.72
C LEU A 149 -17.39 5.47 18.87
N ALA A 150 -17.60 4.20 18.53
CA ALA A 150 -16.56 3.18 18.59
C ALA A 150 -16.44 2.45 17.25
N TYR A 151 -15.21 2.26 16.79
CA TYR A 151 -14.90 1.57 15.55
C TYR A 151 -13.87 0.48 15.82
N ALA A 152 -14.01 -0.65 15.12
CA ALA A 152 -12.97 -1.67 15.12
C ALA A 152 -11.69 -1.06 14.52
N TYR A 153 -10.58 -1.25 15.24
CA TYR A 153 -9.26 -0.84 14.81
C TYR A 153 -8.45 -2.08 14.43
N VAL A 154 -7.90 -2.07 13.22
CA VAL A 154 -6.98 -3.11 12.77
C VAL A 154 -5.58 -2.53 12.78
N ASP A 155 -4.72 -3.12 13.61
CA ASP A 155 -3.33 -2.71 13.69
C ASP A 155 -2.63 -2.94 12.34
N PRO A 156 -1.95 -1.94 11.78
CA PRO A 156 -1.24 -2.10 10.51
C PRO A 156 -0.20 -3.23 10.53
N GLY A 157 0.38 -3.53 11.70
CA GLY A 157 1.28 -4.66 11.88
C GLY A 157 0.61 -6.05 11.76
N THR A 158 -0.73 -6.13 11.71
CA THR A 158 -1.46 -7.40 11.53
C THR A 158 -1.32 -7.95 10.11
N PHE A 159 -1.12 -7.08 9.12
CA PHE A 159 -0.98 -7.47 7.71
C PHE A 159 0.48 -7.75 7.30
N ASN A 160 1.40 -7.80 8.27
CA ASN A 160 2.82 -8.08 8.07
C ASN A 160 3.17 -9.55 8.15
#